data_AF-A0A3D8I8U0-F1
#
_entry.id   AF-A0A3D8I8U0-F1
#
_cell.length_a   1.000
_cell.length_b   1.000
_cell.length_c   1.000
_cell.angle_alpha   90.00
_cell.angle_beta   90.00
_cell.angle_gamma   90.00
#
_symmetry.space_group_name_H-M   'P 1'
#
loop_
_entity.id
_entity.type
_entity.pdbx_description
1 polymer ?
#
loop_
_entity_poly.entity_id
_entity_poly.type
_entity_poly.pdbx_seq_one_letter_code
_entity_poly.pdbx_strand_id
1 'polypeptide(L)'
;MLFDNFLMLCFYNNITFSFSARLTSSRSFSLFELLLCIMIISILSIPALKYFNNKILAIEQASQHIQMLQRKLQVISYESYLSKQNLQDFQLEAILHKAHTQSALFSFIRQGNTFTLIINNEYAQFSIEKSPDGYLHLTCNPNQKLCRKIYHRKYSK
;
A
#
# COMPACT_ATOMS: atom_id res chain seq x y z
N MET A 1 10.07 -14.16 8.29
CA MET A 1 9.20 -13.56 9.33
C MET A 1 9.83 -13.49 10.73
N LEU A 2 10.77 -14.36 11.12
CA LEU A 2 11.48 -14.24 12.41
C LEU A 2 12.65 -13.24 12.40
N PHE A 3 13.25 -12.96 11.23
CA PHE A 3 14.40 -12.06 11.10
C PHE A 3 14.04 -10.56 11.22
N ASP A 4 12.84 -10.18 10.78
CA ASP A 4 12.38 -8.78 10.81
C ASP A 4 12.03 -8.31 12.22
N ASN A 5 11.48 -9.20 13.06
CA ASN A 5 11.24 -8.90 14.47
C ASN A 5 12.55 -8.90 15.27
N PHE A 6 13.53 -9.73 14.91
CA PHE A 6 14.83 -9.76 15.59
C PHE A 6 15.62 -8.48 15.32
N LEU A 7 15.64 -7.98 14.08
CA LEU A 7 16.26 -6.68 13.77
C LEU A 7 15.53 -5.52 14.43
N MET A 8 14.20 -5.49 14.42
CA MET A 8 13.46 -4.39 15.07
C MET A 8 13.61 -4.42 16.61
N LEU A 9 13.60 -5.60 17.25
CA LEU A 9 13.86 -5.74 18.69
C LEU A 9 15.32 -5.46 19.05
N CYS A 10 16.29 -5.85 18.22
CA CYS A 10 17.68 -5.48 18.42
C CYS A 10 17.89 -3.97 18.26
N PHE A 11 17.18 -3.29 17.35
CA PHE A 11 17.25 -1.83 17.25
C PHE A 11 16.55 -1.13 18.41
N TYR A 12 15.40 -1.61 18.88
CA TYR A 12 14.68 -1.00 19.99
C TYR A 12 15.42 -1.19 21.32
N ASN A 13 15.91 -2.41 21.59
CA ASN A 13 16.67 -2.70 22.80
C ASN A 13 18.11 -2.18 22.72
N ASN A 14 18.86 -2.29 21.62
CA ASN A 14 20.24 -1.74 21.64
C ASN A 14 20.27 -0.21 21.60
N ILE A 15 19.30 0.48 20.98
CA ILE A 15 19.28 1.96 21.02
C ILE A 15 18.84 2.45 22.40
N THR A 16 17.82 1.85 23.02
CA THR A 16 17.45 2.24 24.39
C THR A 16 18.50 1.81 25.43
N PHE A 17 19.12 0.64 25.28
CA PHE A 17 20.13 0.17 26.24
C PHE A 17 21.47 0.91 26.09
N SER A 18 21.85 1.33 24.88
CA SER A 18 23.07 2.15 24.70
C SER A 18 22.87 3.60 25.13
N PHE A 19 21.66 4.15 24.99
CA PHE A 19 21.37 5.53 25.38
C PHE A 19 21.05 5.66 26.88
N SER A 20 20.47 4.62 27.50
CA SER A 20 20.16 4.61 28.95
C SER A 20 21.29 4.08 29.83
N ALA A 21 22.26 3.30 29.32
CA ALA A 21 23.35 2.76 30.15
C ALA A 21 24.47 3.76 30.50
N ARG A 22 24.35 5.06 30.15
CA ARG A 22 25.38 6.07 30.48
C ARG A 22 24.85 7.44 30.90
N LEU A 23 23.60 7.55 31.32
CA LEU A 23 23.08 8.79 31.92
C LEU A 23 23.44 8.95 33.42
N THR A 24 24.23 8.04 33.99
CA THR A 24 24.66 8.08 35.40
C THR A 24 26.16 8.37 35.59
N SER A 25 26.87 8.83 34.56
CA SER A 25 28.23 9.30 34.73
C SER A 25 28.39 10.67 34.06
N SER A 26 28.57 11.69 34.89
CA SER A 26 29.00 13.04 34.54
C SER A 26 30.34 13.02 33.81
N ARG A 27 30.32 12.71 32.51
CA ARG A 27 31.42 12.94 31.58
C ARG A 27 30.87 13.70 30.38
N SER A 28 31.44 14.88 30.17
CA SER A 28 31.16 15.79 29.08
C SER A 28 31.15 15.04 27.75
N PHE A 29 30.03 15.06 27.04
CA PHE A 29 29.91 14.53 25.69
C PHE A 29 30.91 15.30 24.80
N SER A 30 31.83 14.60 24.14
CA SER A 30 32.80 15.25 23.25
C SER A 30 32.10 15.71 21.97
N LEU A 31 32.41 16.92 21.49
CA LEU A 31 31.91 17.43 20.19
C LEU A 31 32.14 16.43 19.05
N PHE A 32 33.23 15.66 19.13
CA PHE A 32 33.55 14.61 18.17
C PHE A 32 32.55 13.45 18.21
N GLU A 33 32.18 12.96 19.39
CA GLU A 33 31.18 11.89 19.54
C GLU A 33 29.80 12.33 19.02
N LEU A 34 29.43 13.59 19.28
CA LEU A 34 28.19 14.17 18.78
C LEU A 34 28.16 14.26 17.24
N LEU A 35 29.25 14.73 16.62
CA LEU A 35 29.37 14.77 15.15
C LEU A 35 29.32 13.37 14.53
N LEU A 36 29.95 12.38 15.17
CA LEU A 36 29.95 11.00 14.69
C LEU A 36 28.54 10.39 14.77
N CYS A 37 27.79 10.64 15.86
CA CYS A 37 26.39 10.24 15.98
C CYS A 37 25.50 10.89 14.91
N ILE A 38 25.65 12.18 14.64
CA ILE A 38 24.88 12.88 13.60
C ILE A 38 25.16 12.30 12.22
N MET A 39 26.42 12.00 11.91
CA MET A 39 26.80 11.38 10.63
C MET A 39 26.19 9.98 10.46
N ILE A 40 26.23 9.16 11.52
CA ILE A 40 25.63 7.82 11.50
C ILE A 40 24.12 7.91 11.31
N ILE A 41 23.43 8.79 12.04
CA ILE A 41 21.97 8.99 11.91
C ILE A 41 21.61 9.46 10.50
N SER A 42 22.39 10.38 9.93
CA SER A 42 22.17 10.91 8.59
C SER A 42 22.24 9.81 7.53
N ILE A 43 23.26 8.95 7.58
CA ILE A 43 23.42 7.84 6.63
C ILE A 43 22.30 6.80 6.78
N LEU A 44 21.95 6.45 8.02
CA LEU A 44 20.88 5.47 8.31
C LEU A 44 19.49 6.00 7.96
N SER A 45 19.27 7.31 7.93
CA SER A 45 17.98 7.91 7.61
C SER A 45 17.59 7.72 6.13
N ILE A 46 18.56 7.70 5.21
CA ILE A 46 18.36 7.62 3.76
C ILE A 46 17.59 6.35 3.33
N PRO A 47 18.00 5.11 3.69
CA PRO A 47 17.28 3.91 3.29
C PRO A 47 15.88 3.83 3.92
N ALA A 48 15.73 4.32 5.16
CA ALA A 48 14.43 4.38 5.82
C ALA A 48 13.47 5.30 5.06
N LEU A 49 13.92 6.52 4.72
CA LEU A 49 13.12 7.48 3.97
C LEU A 49 12.70 6.94 2.59
N LYS A 50 13.64 6.29 1.89
CA LYS A 50 13.38 5.65 0.58
C LYS A 50 12.31 4.56 0.69
N TYR A 51 12.36 3.72 1.72
CA TYR A 51 11.37 2.67 1.95
C TYR A 51 9.96 3.24 2.19
N PHE A 52 9.85 4.26 3.06
CA PHE A 52 8.56 4.91 3.32
C PHE A 52 8.00 5.60 2.08
N ASN A 53 8.82 6.34 1.35
CA ASN A 53 8.40 7.04 0.13
C ASN A 53 7.93 6.05 -0.96
N ASN A 54 8.67 4.95 -1.17
CA ASN A 54 8.28 3.93 -2.14
C ASN A 54 6.94 3.29 -1.78
N LYS A 55 6.69 3.02 -0.49
CA LYS A 55 5.41 2.46 -0.03
C LYS A 55 4.24 3.41 -0.25
N ILE A 56 4.43 4.70 0.02
CA ILE A 56 3.40 5.72 -0.21
C ILE A 56 3.12 5.84 -1.71
N LEU A 57 4.17 5.91 -2.53
CA LEU A 57 4.05 5.97 -3.99
C LEU A 57 3.32 4.75 -4.55
N ALA A 58 3.63 3.55 -4.07
CA ALA A 58 2.96 2.32 -4.47
C ALA A 58 1.46 2.34 -4.14
N ILE A 59 1.09 2.81 -2.95
CA ILE A 59 -0.32 2.95 -2.56
C ILE A 59 -1.05 3.94 -3.46
N GLU A 60 -0.40 5.05 -3.81
CA GLU A 60 -0.98 6.08 -4.65
C GLU A 60 -1.21 5.62 -6.08
N GLN A 61 -0.20 4.97 -6.68
CA GLN A 61 -0.33 4.38 -8.01
C GLN A 61 -1.38 3.27 -8.05
N ALA A 62 -1.41 2.40 -7.03
CA ALA A 62 -2.44 1.37 -6.91
C ALA A 62 -3.84 1.99 -6.78
N SER A 63 -3.99 3.04 -5.97
CA SER A 63 -5.26 3.76 -5.83
C SER A 63 -5.72 4.39 -7.15
N GLN A 64 -4.82 5.02 -7.90
CA GLN A 64 -5.13 5.60 -9.21
C GLN A 64 -5.55 4.51 -10.21
N HIS A 65 -4.85 3.36 -10.22
CA HIS A 65 -5.18 2.23 -11.06
C HIS A 65 -6.58 1.68 -10.77
N ILE A 66 -6.92 1.49 -9.49
CA ILE A 66 -8.24 1.02 -9.04
C ILE A 66 -9.33 2.04 -9.40
N GLN A 67 -9.09 3.34 -9.18
CA GLN A 67 -10.05 4.38 -9.55
C GLN A 67 -10.29 4.45 -11.06
N MET A 68 -9.24 4.29 -11.86
CA MET A 68 -9.37 4.24 -13.32
C MET A 68 -10.18 3.00 -13.75
N LEU A 69 -9.92 1.84 -13.15
CA LEU A 69 -10.68 0.62 -13.40
C LEU A 69 -12.16 0.82 -13.05
N GLN A 70 -12.45 1.41 -11.89
CA GLN A 70 -13.81 1.68 -11.45
C GLN A 70 -14.54 2.64 -12.39
N ARG A 71 -13.88 3.68 -12.90
CA ARG A 71 -14.46 4.58 -13.92
C ARG A 71 -14.77 3.83 -15.22
N LYS A 72 -13.86 2.97 -15.69
CA LYS A 72 -14.10 2.15 -16.89
C LYS A 72 -15.30 1.22 -16.70
N LEU A 73 -15.39 0.53 -15.56
CA LEU A 73 -16.53 -0.32 -15.23
C LEU A 73 -17.84 0.47 -15.21
N GLN A 74 -17.84 1.67 -14.63
CA GLN A 74 -19.00 2.56 -14.60
C GLN A 74 -19.45 2.96 -16.02
N VAL A 75 -18.52 3.36 -16.90
CA VAL A 75 -18.84 3.73 -18.28
C VAL A 75 -19.49 2.57 -19.03
N ILE A 76 -18.93 1.35 -18.96
CA ILE A 76 -19.53 0.18 -19.62
C ILE A 76 -20.91 -0.10 -19.03
N SER A 77 -21.05 -0.08 -17.70
CA SER A 77 -22.35 -0.36 -17.07
C SER A 77 -23.40 0.68 -17.48
N TYR A 78 -23.01 1.95 -17.62
CA TYR A 78 -23.88 3.01 -18.10
C TYR A 78 -24.25 2.85 -19.59
N GLU A 79 -23.30 2.51 -20.45
CA GLU A 79 -23.56 2.22 -21.87
C GLU A 79 -24.47 0.99 -22.04
N SER A 80 -24.29 -0.04 -21.21
CA SER A 80 -25.17 -1.23 -21.20
C SER A 80 -26.59 -0.88 -20.75
N TYR A 81 -26.72 0.02 -19.78
CA TYR A 81 -28.01 0.52 -19.33
C TYR A 81 -28.73 1.31 -20.43
N LEU A 82 -28.03 2.22 -21.12
CA LEU A 82 -28.60 3.01 -22.21
C LEU A 82 -29.00 2.17 -23.43
N SER A 83 -28.16 1.19 -23.79
CA SER A 83 -28.39 0.34 -24.97
C SER A 83 -29.44 -0.75 -24.74
N LYS A 84 -29.91 -0.95 -23.50
CA LYS A 84 -30.79 -2.08 -23.08
C LYS A 84 -30.23 -3.46 -23.48
N GLN A 85 -28.94 -3.55 -23.80
CA GLN A 85 -28.26 -4.80 -24.13
C GLN A 85 -27.59 -5.33 -22.88
N ASN A 86 -27.65 -6.66 -22.70
CA ASN A 86 -26.77 -7.31 -21.73
C ASN A 86 -25.33 -6.98 -22.11
N LEU A 87 -24.54 -6.58 -21.11
CA LEU A 87 -23.10 -6.33 -21.21
C LEU A 87 -22.47 -7.30 -22.20
N GLN A 88 -21.80 -6.80 -23.25
CA GLN A 88 -21.02 -7.68 -24.11
C GLN A 88 -19.91 -8.28 -23.23
N ASP A 89 -20.12 -9.51 -22.75
CA ASP A 89 -19.25 -10.20 -21.79
C ASP A 89 -17.77 -10.12 -22.20
N PHE A 90 -17.51 -10.12 -23.51
CA PHE A 90 -16.19 -9.95 -24.10
C PHE A 90 -15.51 -8.60 -23.78
N GLN A 91 -16.24 -7.48 -23.81
CA GLN A 91 -15.67 -6.16 -23.50
C GLN A 91 -15.33 -6.02 -22.01
N LEU A 92 -16.19 -6.58 -21.15
CA LEU A 92 -15.97 -6.63 -19.72
C LEU A 92 -14.73 -7.48 -19.40
N GLU A 93 -14.67 -8.71 -19.93
CA GLU A 93 -13.52 -9.61 -19.81
C GLU A 93 -12.22 -8.96 -20.26
N ALA A 94 -12.21 -8.24 -21.38
CA ALA A 94 -11.04 -7.56 -21.90
C ALA A 94 -10.54 -6.45 -20.94
N ILE A 95 -11.46 -5.72 -20.30
CA ILE A 95 -11.12 -4.66 -19.34
C ILE A 95 -10.62 -5.26 -18.03
N LEU A 96 -11.22 -6.35 -17.58
CA LEU A 96 -10.77 -7.09 -16.40
C LEU A 96 -9.41 -7.75 -16.62
N HIS A 97 -9.12 -8.24 -17.82
CA HIS A 97 -7.79 -8.77 -18.16
C HIS A 97 -6.73 -7.66 -18.21
N LYS A 98 -7.03 -6.51 -18.83
CA LYS A 98 -6.14 -5.35 -18.88
C LYS A 98 -5.92 -4.70 -17.51
N ALA A 99 -6.79 -4.96 -16.55
CA ALA A 99 -6.61 -4.50 -15.18
C ALA A 99 -5.44 -5.21 -14.47
N HIS A 100 -5.05 -6.41 -14.90
CA HIS A 100 -3.92 -7.11 -14.32
C HIS A 100 -2.63 -6.32 -14.58
N THR A 101 -1.97 -5.91 -13.50
CA THR A 101 -0.69 -5.20 -13.55
C THR A 101 0.29 -5.86 -12.58
N GLN A 102 1.52 -6.08 -13.02
CA GLN A 102 2.63 -6.47 -12.16
C GLN A 102 3.77 -5.46 -12.36
N SER A 103 4.05 -4.68 -11.32
CA SER A 103 5.10 -3.65 -11.32
C SER A 103 6.04 -3.86 -10.14
N ALA A 104 7.17 -3.14 -10.14
CA ALA A 104 8.11 -3.17 -9.01
C ALA A 104 7.53 -2.60 -7.71
N LEU A 105 6.45 -1.81 -7.78
CA LEU A 105 5.85 -1.12 -6.64
C LEU A 105 4.60 -1.83 -6.11
N PHE A 106 3.78 -2.38 -7.00
CA PHE A 106 2.58 -3.13 -6.64
C PHE A 106 2.23 -4.19 -7.69
N SER A 107 1.52 -5.22 -7.26
CA SER A 107 0.92 -6.23 -8.14
C SER A 107 -0.59 -6.26 -7.93
N PHE A 108 -1.36 -6.23 -9.01
CA PHE A 108 -2.81 -6.32 -9.01
C PHE A 108 -3.21 -7.50 -9.89
N ILE A 109 -3.52 -8.63 -9.27
CA ILE A 109 -3.66 -9.93 -9.93
C ILE A 109 -5.13 -10.33 -9.93
N ARG A 110 -5.66 -10.72 -11.10
CA ARG A 110 -7.02 -11.27 -11.22
C ARG A 110 -7.01 -12.77 -10.87
N GLN A 111 -7.97 -13.19 -10.04
CA GLN A 111 -8.24 -14.59 -9.69
C GLN A 111 -9.74 -14.86 -9.87
N GLY A 112 -10.15 -15.23 -11.08
CA GLY A 112 -11.57 -15.38 -11.42
C GLY A 112 -12.32 -14.04 -11.32
N ASN A 113 -13.26 -13.95 -10.38
CA ASN A 113 -14.07 -12.74 -10.13
C ASN A 113 -13.52 -11.84 -8.99
N THR A 114 -12.37 -12.21 -8.42
CA THR A 114 -11.69 -11.41 -7.40
C THR A 114 -10.37 -10.87 -7.93
N PHE A 115 -9.91 -9.78 -7.33
CA PHE A 115 -8.60 -9.18 -7.59
C PHE A 115 -7.83 -9.10 -6.29
N THR A 116 -6.55 -9.47 -6.33
CA THR A 116 -5.65 -9.34 -5.20
C THR A 116 -4.62 -8.26 -5.50
N LEU A 117 -4.64 -7.19 -4.71
CA LEU A 117 -3.60 -6.18 -4.67
C LEU A 117 -2.54 -6.59 -3.66
N ILE A 118 -1.28 -6.56 -4.05
CA ILE A 118 -0.12 -6.85 -3.21
C ILE A 118 0.84 -5.66 -3.29
N ILE A 119 1.17 -5.10 -2.12
CA ILE A 119 2.17 -4.04 -1.96
C ILE A 119 3.13 -4.46 -0.85
N ASN A 120 4.36 -4.81 -1.23
CA ASN A 120 5.35 -5.44 -0.33
C ASN A 120 4.75 -6.69 0.34
N ASN A 121 4.54 -6.66 1.66
CA ASN A 121 4.00 -7.77 2.46
C ASN A 121 2.52 -7.58 2.85
N GLU A 122 1.87 -6.49 2.42
CA GLU A 122 0.45 -6.26 2.67
C GLU A 122 -0.34 -6.68 1.42
N TYR A 123 -1.50 -7.32 1.61
CA TYR A 123 -2.44 -7.62 0.52
C TYR A 123 -3.84 -7.08 0.82
N ALA A 124 -4.59 -6.81 -0.25
CA ALA A 124 -6.01 -6.50 -0.20
C ALA A 124 -6.75 -7.27 -1.31
N GLN A 125 -7.92 -7.78 -0.99
CA GLN A 125 -8.80 -8.48 -1.91
C GLN A 125 -9.96 -7.58 -2.29
N PHE A 126 -10.23 -7.54 -3.59
CA PHE A 126 -11.30 -6.80 -4.20
C PHE A 126 -12.23 -7.77 -4.92
N SER A 127 -13.52 -7.51 -4.84
CA SER A 127 -14.56 -8.26 -5.54
C SER A 127 -15.33 -7.31 -6.44
N ILE A 128 -15.82 -7.82 -7.57
CA ILE A 128 -16.72 -7.07 -8.43
C ILE A 128 -18.15 -7.47 -8.08
N GLU A 129 -18.92 -6.51 -7.62
CA GLU A 129 -20.33 -6.67 -7.28
C GLU A 129 -21.19 -5.81 -8.22
N LYS A 130 -22.37 -6.32 -8.55
CA LYS A 130 -23.38 -5.61 -9.33
C LYS A 130 -24.40 -5.00 -8.37
N SER A 131 -24.55 -3.68 -8.41
CA SER A 131 -25.59 -2.95 -7.69
C SER A 131 -26.98 -3.35 -8.21
N PRO A 132 -28.05 -3.26 -7.41
CA PRO A 132 -29.44 -3.40 -7.89
C PRO A 132 -29.76 -2.56 -9.13
N ASP A 133 -29.13 -1.40 -9.28
CA ASP A 133 -29.29 -0.51 -10.45
C ASP A 133 -28.50 -0.98 -11.70
N GLY A 134 -27.79 -2.10 -11.60
CA GLY A 134 -27.02 -2.69 -12.69
C GLY A 134 -25.58 -2.20 -12.83
N TYR A 135 -25.17 -1.21 -12.04
CA TYR A 135 -23.79 -0.70 -12.00
C TYR A 135 -22.81 -1.70 -11.40
N LEU A 136 -21.61 -1.80 -11.99
CA LEU A 136 -20.53 -2.64 -11.47
C LEU A 136 -19.62 -1.83 -10.55
N HIS A 137 -19.39 -2.33 -9.35
CA HIS A 137 -18.55 -1.70 -8.34
C HIS A 137 -17.45 -2.66 -7.87
N LEU A 138 -16.27 -2.11 -7.65
CA LEU A 138 -15.19 -2.78 -6.93
C LEU A 138 -15.40 -2.57 -5.44
N THR A 139 -15.66 -3.65 -4.74
CA THR A 139 -15.77 -3.70 -3.28
C THR A 139 -14.50 -4.32 -2.71
N CYS A 140 -14.17 -3.97 -1.47
CA CYS A 140 -12.99 -4.48 -0.79
C CYS A 140 -13.26 -4.56 0.71
N ASN A 141 -12.69 -5.56 1.38
CA ASN A 141 -12.96 -5.79 2.81
C ASN A 141 -12.32 -4.69 3.67
N PRO A 142 -13.10 -3.88 4.41
CA PRO A 142 -12.57 -2.78 5.20
C PRO A 142 -11.70 -3.26 6.37
N ASN A 143 -11.73 -4.54 6.76
CA ASN A 143 -10.83 -5.08 7.78
C ASN A 143 -9.38 -5.16 7.30
N GLN A 144 -9.14 -5.13 6.00
CA GLN A 144 -7.78 -5.15 5.44
C GLN A 144 -7.15 -3.75 5.49
N LYS A 145 -5.93 -3.66 6.02
CA LYS A 145 -5.20 -2.39 6.22
C LYS A 145 -5.00 -1.62 4.91
N LEU A 146 -4.67 -2.31 3.81
CA LEU A 146 -4.50 -1.69 2.50
C LEU A 146 -5.81 -1.13 1.95
N CYS A 147 -6.92 -1.84 2.16
CA CYS A 147 -8.24 -1.40 1.75
C CYS A 147 -8.60 -0.04 2.35
N ARG A 148 -8.36 0.13 3.66
CA ARG A 148 -8.54 1.40 4.37
C ARG A 148 -7.68 2.51 3.79
N LYS A 149 -6.41 2.22 3.48
CA LYS A 149 -5.49 3.22 2.92
C LYS A 149 -5.90 3.69 1.53
N ILE A 150 -6.50 2.82 0.72
CA ILE A 150 -6.90 3.11 -0.66
C ILE A 150 -8.23 3.86 -0.70
N TYR A 151 -9.26 3.38 0.01
CA TYR A 151 -10.60 3.99 -0.04
C TYR A 151 -10.85 5.06 1.02
N HIS A 152 -10.21 4.98 2.19
CA HIS A 152 -10.50 5.84 3.35
C HIS A 152 -9.38 6.83 3.66
N ARG A 153 -8.55 7.23 2.67
CA ARG A 153 -7.47 8.23 2.84
C ARG A 153 -7.95 9.59 3.39
N LYS A 154 -9.27 9.82 3.50
CA LYS A 154 -9.89 11.00 4.15
C LYS A 154 -9.89 11.01 5.69
N TYR A 155 -9.47 9.96 6.40
CA TYR A 155 -9.54 9.91 7.88
C TYR A 155 -8.18 9.74 8.58
N SER A 156 -7.19 10.52 8.17
CA SER A 156 -5.99 10.76 8.97
C SER A 156 -5.70 12.25 8.91
N LYS A 157 -6.43 13.02 9.72
CA LYS A 157 -6.00 14.36 10.12
C LYS A 157 -4.90 14.22 11.16
#